data_AF-A0A1L8QTC8-F1
#
_entry.id   AF-A0A1L8QTC8-F1
#
_cell.length_a   1.000
_cell.length_b   1.000
_cell.length_c   1.000
_cell.angle_alpha   90.00
_cell.angle_beta   90.00
_cell.angle_gamma   90.00
#
_symmetry.space_group_name_H-M   'P 1'
#
loop_
_entity.id
_entity.type
_entity.pdbx_description
1 polymer ?
#
loop_
_entity_poly.entity_id
_entity_poly.type
_entity_poly.pdbx_seq_one_letter_code
_entity_poly.pdbx_strand_id
1 'polypeptide(L)'
;MNKLINAKNGVHDPTIIQVEDKYYLVSTDTQQPLTQGVPIRSSNDLINWTFEKTALNGVPEGASIWSSAEGLWAPEIIYVNKEYRMYYSASTFGSTTSMIGLACSDHPLGEWHDRGEVIKTNAEIANHNAIDANICYDEEGHSWMVYGSFFGGIYLVQLDHETGKCLRENDYGKCLALRPQSVEGAIEGPYIIYNKKSNYYYLFVSFDSLNDSYNIRVARSRKIDGPYIDRNGRSMLDIQSDPTEIGTKLLGSYQWIDENPLYGPGHNSIFTDKKNQQEFIVHHIRRTPSTADFFMQIRSLFWLEDGWPVVGATEFDGSVQRIDDKSEQISGQWQIILFNNQSEVVKAKRMVIENGKLYDEICKEVSDLHRNMIFYETSQGETCLTGRTLNGAAIIGRKMSQ
;
A
#
# COMPACT_ATOMS: atom_id res chain seq x y z
N MET A 1 -25.78 -17.89 -17.74
CA MET A 1 -25.56 -16.43 -17.57
C MET A 1 -24.43 -16.27 -16.56
N ASN A 2 -23.21 -16.08 -17.05
CA ASN A 2 -22.01 -15.98 -16.24
C ASN A 2 -22.07 -14.70 -15.39
N LYS A 3 -22.23 -14.83 -14.07
CA LYS A 3 -21.94 -13.75 -13.13
C LYS A 3 -20.49 -13.33 -13.38
N LEU A 4 -20.28 -12.06 -13.72
CA LEU A 4 -18.99 -11.45 -13.97
C LEU A 4 -17.98 -11.89 -12.90
N ILE A 5 -16.88 -12.52 -13.31
CA ILE A 5 -15.70 -12.68 -12.46
C ILE A 5 -15.15 -11.27 -12.29
N ASN A 6 -15.35 -10.67 -11.12
CA ASN A 6 -14.78 -9.39 -10.75
C ASN A 6 -13.27 -9.39 -11.05
N ALA A 7 -12.78 -8.43 -11.83
CA ALA A 7 -11.41 -8.40 -12.36
C ALA A 7 -10.32 -8.10 -11.31
N LYS A 8 -10.63 -8.25 -10.02
CA LYS A 8 -9.69 -8.05 -8.90
C LYS A 8 -8.67 -9.19 -8.72
N ASN A 9 -8.92 -10.36 -9.29
CA ASN A 9 -7.96 -11.47 -9.28
C ASN A 9 -6.79 -11.18 -10.24
N GLY A 10 -5.58 -11.61 -9.88
CA GLY A 10 -4.39 -11.34 -10.68
C GLY A 10 -3.90 -9.89 -10.60
N VAL A 11 -4.44 -9.08 -9.69
CA VAL A 11 -3.95 -7.71 -9.45
C VAL A 11 -2.84 -7.75 -8.41
N HIS A 12 -1.65 -7.26 -8.79
CA HIS A 12 -0.48 -7.09 -7.94
C HIS A 12 -0.02 -5.62 -8.05
N ASP A 13 0.48 -5.05 -6.96
CA ASP A 13 0.98 -3.65 -6.91
C ASP A 13 -0.01 -2.61 -7.46
N PRO A 14 -1.23 -2.52 -6.88
CA PRO A 14 -2.32 -1.72 -7.44
C PRO A 14 -2.17 -0.22 -7.18
N THR A 15 -2.36 0.61 -8.22
CA THR A 15 -2.52 2.07 -8.10
C THR A 15 -3.82 2.54 -8.73
N ILE A 16 -4.64 3.27 -7.96
CA ILE A 16 -5.94 3.80 -8.41
C ILE A 16 -5.89 5.31 -8.64
N ILE A 17 -6.48 5.78 -9.74
CA ILE A 17 -6.81 7.18 -9.98
C ILE A 17 -8.29 7.35 -10.27
N GLN A 18 -8.87 8.46 -9.79
CA GLN A 18 -10.25 8.85 -10.08
C GLN A 18 -10.29 9.96 -11.13
N VAL A 19 -11.03 9.70 -12.21
CA VAL A 19 -11.29 10.64 -13.30
C VAL A 19 -12.79 10.80 -13.43
N GLU A 20 -13.26 12.03 -13.18
CA GLU A 20 -14.69 12.33 -13.05
C GLU A 20 -15.35 11.36 -12.04
N ASP A 21 -16.36 10.62 -12.48
CA ASP A 21 -17.12 9.69 -11.64
C ASP A 21 -16.60 8.24 -11.68
N LYS A 22 -15.52 7.97 -12.43
CA LYS A 22 -14.98 6.62 -12.68
C LYS A 22 -13.59 6.44 -12.08
N TYR A 23 -13.29 5.22 -11.68
CA TYR A 23 -12.00 4.82 -11.13
C TYR A 23 -11.24 3.97 -12.14
N TYR A 24 -9.95 4.21 -12.25
CA TYR A 24 -9.02 3.46 -13.09
C TYR A 24 -7.91 2.90 -12.23
N LEU A 25 -7.52 1.65 -12.51
CA LEU A 25 -6.52 0.90 -11.77
C LEU A 25 -5.46 0.43 -12.76
N VAL A 26 -4.20 0.70 -12.42
CA VAL A 26 -3.03 0.07 -13.04
C VAL A 26 -2.39 -0.89 -12.04
N SER A 27 -1.74 -1.93 -12.55
CA SER A 27 -1.12 -2.99 -11.73
C SER A 27 0.10 -3.57 -12.44
N THR A 28 0.91 -4.33 -11.72
CA THR A 28 1.96 -5.17 -12.34
C THR A 28 1.36 -6.07 -13.43
N ASP A 29 2.13 -6.28 -14.50
CA ASP A 29 1.83 -7.24 -15.55
C ASP A 29 2.05 -8.67 -15.04
N THR A 30 0.98 -9.25 -14.50
CA THR A 30 0.97 -10.59 -13.90
C THR A 30 0.55 -11.68 -14.88
N GLN A 31 0.32 -11.31 -16.15
CA GLN A 31 -0.26 -12.19 -17.18
C GLN A 31 -1.64 -12.78 -16.77
N GLN A 32 -2.38 -12.08 -15.89
CA GLN A 32 -3.73 -12.46 -15.45
C GLN A 32 -4.72 -11.27 -15.58
N PRO A 33 -5.37 -11.08 -16.75
CA PRO A 33 -5.33 -11.93 -17.95
C PRO A 33 -4.02 -11.81 -18.74
N LEU A 34 -3.81 -12.66 -19.75
CA LEU A 34 -2.62 -12.59 -20.60
C LEU A 34 -2.49 -11.19 -21.22
N THR A 35 -1.42 -10.48 -20.87
CA THR A 35 -1.16 -9.09 -21.25
C THR A 35 0.25 -8.94 -21.80
N GLN A 36 0.55 -7.78 -22.40
CA GLN A 36 1.90 -7.44 -22.85
C GLN A 36 2.12 -5.97 -22.51
N GLY A 37 2.37 -5.66 -21.24
CA GLY A 37 2.41 -4.30 -20.72
C GLY A 37 1.49 -4.11 -19.50
N VAL A 38 1.26 -2.87 -19.09
CA VAL A 38 0.55 -2.57 -17.85
C VAL A 38 -0.97 -2.79 -17.98
N PRO A 39 -1.58 -3.73 -17.24
CA PRO A 39 -3.03 -3.93 -17.25
C PRO A 39 -3.78 -2.71 -16.71
N ILE A 40 -4.81 -2.26 -17.44
CA ILE A 40 -5.73 -1.21 -16.99
C ILE A 40 -7.11 -1.82 -16.72
N ARG A 41 -7.62 -1.56 -15.53
CA ARG A 41 -8.97 -1.91 -15.10
C ARG A 41 -9.75 -0.66 -14.75
N SER A 42 -11.07 -0.75 -14.73
CA SER A 42 -11.92 0.34 -14.30
C SER A 42 -13.09 -0.10 -13.44
N SER A 43 -13.64 0.83 -12.67
CA SER A 43 -14.80 0.61 -11.80
C SER A 43 -15.62 1.89 -11.64
N ASN A 44 -16.92 1.75 -11.39
CA ASN A 44 -17.80 2.88 -11.04
C ASN A 44 -18.05 2.97 -9.52
N ASP A 45 -17.76 1.91 -8.77
CA ASP A 45 -18.18 1.72 -7.38
C ASP A 45 -17.05 1.24 -6.45
N LEU A 46 -15.82 1.10 -6.97
CA LEU A 46 -14.64 0.52 -6.29
C LEU A 46 -14.78 -0.97 -5.92
N ILE A 47 -15.92 -1.59 -6.18
CA ILE A 47 -16.22 -2.97 -5.81
C ILE A 47 -16.08 -3.85 -7.05
N ASN A 48 -16.77 -3.50 -8.12
CA ASN A 48 -16.85 -4.26 -9.35
C ASN A 48 -15.86 -3.69 -10.37
N TRP A 49 -14.85 -4.49 -10.69
CA TRP A 49 -13.79 -4.10 -11.62
C TRP A 49 -13.93 -4.82 -12.95
N THR A 50 -13.71 -4.08 -14.03
CA THR A 50 -13.67 -4.56 -15.41
C THR A 50 -12.27 -4.38 -15.97
N PHE A 51 -11.71 -5.42 -16.61
CA PHE A 51 -10.50 -5.27 -17.41
C PHE A 51 -10.83 -4.53 -18.70
N GLU A 52 -10.10 -3.46 -18.98
CA GLU A 52 -10.36 -2.59 -20.13
C GLU A 52 -9.39 -2.91 -21.28
N LYS A 53 -8.09 -2.78 -21.01
CA LYS A 53 -7.00 -2.96 -21.98
C LYS A 53 -5.65 -2.95 -21.28
N THR A 54 -4.59 -3.06 -22.05
CA THR A 54 -3.21 -2.90 -21.61
C THR A 54 -2.66 -1.55 -22.08
N ALA A 55 -1.88 -0.88 -21.23
CA ALA A 55 -1.03 0.25 -21.60
C ALA A 55 0.33 -0.26 -22.08
N LEU A 56 0.85 0.40 -23.13
CA LEU A 56 2.04 -0.04 -23.86
C LEU A 56 1.83 -1.44 -24.51
N ASN A 57 2.71 -1.80 -25.45
CA ASN A 57 2.67 -3.07 -26.18
C ASN A 57 3.93 -3.89 -25.85
N GLY A 58 4.16 -4.13 -24.56
CA GLY A 58 5.32 -4.81 -24.00
C GLY A 58 6.26 -3.85 -23.27
N VAL A 59 7.43 -4.37 -22.90
CA VAL A 59 8.51 -3.58 -22.30
C VAL A 59 9.12 -2.68 -23.37
N PRO A 60 9.16 -1.34 -23.17
CA PRO A 60 9.80 -0.43 -24.14
C PRO A 60 11.26 -0.80 -24.42
N GLU A 61 11.72 -0.60 -25.66
CA GLU A 61 13.02 -1.10 -26.16
C GLU A 61 14.19 -0.71 -25.25
N GLY A 62 14.29 0.57 -24.86
CA GLY A 62 15.38 1.04 -24.00
C GLY A 62 15.38 0.39 -22.60
N ALA A 63 14.19 0.11 -22.05
CA ALA A 63 14.05 -0.59 -20.79
C ALA A 63 14.41 -2.08 -20.95
N SER A 64 13.96 -2.73 -22.03
CA SER A 64 14.25 -4.13 -22.32
C SER A 64 15.76 -4.38 -22.55
N ILE A 65 16.42 -3.53 -23.34
CA ILE A 65 17.87 -3.60 -23.59
C ILE A 65 18.65 -3.48 -22.27
N TRP A 66 18.20 -2.63 -21.35
CA TRP A 66 18.88 -2.42 -20.08
C TRP A 66 18.68 -3.58 -19.09
N SER A 67 17.43 -3.95 -18.82
CA SER A 67 17.08 -4.84 -17.70
C SER A 67 16.76 -6.28 -18.09
N SER A 68 16.63 -6.57 -19.40
CA SER A 68 16.12 -7.84 -19.91
C SER A 68 14.72 -8.21 -19.39
N ALA A 69 13.93 -7.21 -18.98
CA ALA A 69 12.59 -7.44 -18.45
C ALA A 69 11.64 -8.01 -19.52
N GLU A 70 10.78 -8.93 -19.10
CA GLU A 70 9.74 -9.57 -19.94
C GLU A 70 8.34 -8.98 -19.69
N GLY A 71 8.18 -8.19 -18.63
CA GLY A 71 6.95 -7.51 -18.24
C GLY A 71 7.24 -6.24 -17.45
N LEU A 72 6.19 -5.47 -17.16
CA LEU A 72 6.29 -4.20 -16.43
C LEU A 72 5.70 -4.34 -15.03
N TRP A 73 6.40 -3.79 -14.03
CA TRP A 73 6.04 -3.93 -12.62
C TRP A 73 5.67 -2.60 -11.97
N ALA A 74 4.87 -2.70 -10.91
CA ALA A 74 4.50 -1.66 -9.97
C ALA A 74 4.28 -0.27 -10.60
N PRO A 75 3.35 -0.16 -11.57
CA PRO A 75 3.12 1.12 -12.22
C PRO A 75 2.39 2.06 -11.27
N GLU A 76 2.80 3.32 -11.28
CA GLU A 76 2.06 4.40 -10.67
C GLU A 76 1.51 5.33 -11.73
N ILE A 77 0.25 5.73 -11.58
CA ILE A 77 -0.42 6.70 -12.44
C ILE A 77 -0.75 7.98 -11.67
N ILE A 78 -0.37 9.13 -12.22
CA ILE A 78 -0.71 10.45 -11.71
C ILE A 78 -1.27 11.33 -12.83
N TYR A 79 -1.97 12.40 -12.45
CA TYR A 79 -2.40 13.46 -13.37
C TYR A 79 -1.72 14.77 -13.01
N VAL A 80 -0.93 15.32 -13.92
CA VAL A 80 -0.14 16.55 -13.73
C VAL A 80 -0.04 17.28 -15.06
N ASN A 81 -0.05 18.62 -15.05
CA ASN A 81 0.07 19.45 -16.25
C ASN A 81 -0.86 19.06 -17.42
N LYS A 82 -2.10 18.67 -17.08
CA LYS A 82 -3.15 18.22 -18.01
C LYS A 82 -2.88 16.90 -18.74
N GLU A 83 -1.86 16.15 -18.33
CA GLU A 83 -1.55 14.82 -18.86
C GLU A 83 -1.54 13.77 -17.75
N TYR A 84 -1.84 12.53 -18.12
CA TYR A 84 -1.60 11.38 -17.28
C TYR A 84 -0.16 10.91 -17.48
N ARG A 85 0.54 10.68 -16.38
CA ARG A 85 1.90 10.12 -16.35
C ARG A 85 1.84 8.76 -15.67
N MET A 86 2.47 7.77 -16.30
CA MET A 86 2.64 6.43 -15.74
C MET A 86 4.13 6.15 -15.56
N TYR A 87 4.56 5.99 -14.32
CA TYR A 87 5.91 5.54 -14.00
C TYR A 87 5.86 4.02 -13.88
N TYR A 88 6.64 3.31 -14.69
CA TYR A 88 6.65 1.86 -14.71
C TYR A 88 8.05 1.33 -14.37
N SER A 89 8.11 0.12 -13.84
CA SER A 89 9.37 -0.56 -13.54
C SER A 89 9.66 -1.68 -14.54
N ALA A 90 10.91 -1.81 -14.96
CA ALA A 90 11.39 -2.91 -15.80
C ALA A 90 12.60 -3.57 -15.12
N SER A 91 12.42 -4.82 -14.69
CA SER A 91 13.42 -5.58 -13.93
C SER A 91 13.27 -7.09 -14.16
N THR A 92 14.23 -7.85 -13.66
CA THR A 92 14.18 -9.32 -13.49
C THR A 92 14.36 -9.69 -12.02
N PHE A 93 13.85 -10.85 -11.60
CA PHE A 93 13.89 -11.25 -10.20
C PHE A 93 15.33 -11.39 -9.69
N GLY A 94 15.62 -10.81 -8.53
CA GLY A 94 16.94 -10.87 -7.89
C GLY A 94 18.01 -9.96 -8.51
N SER A 95 17.64 -9.04 -9.41
CA SER A 95 18.55 -8.11 -10.09
C SER A 95 18.37 -6.68 -9.57
N THR A 96 19.48 -5.91 -9.53
CA THR A 96 19.45 -4.44 -9.40
C THR A 96 19.63 -3.74 -10.75
N THR A 97 19.82 -4.49 -11.84
CA THR A 97 19.87 -3.97 -13.21
C THR A 97 18.44 -3.69 -13.67
N SER A 98 17.96 -2.50 -13.35
CA SER A 98 16.55 -2.12 -13.44
C SER A 98 16.39 -0.69 -13.93
N MET A 99 15.21 -0.38 -14.46
CA MET A 99 14.86 0.95 -14.94
C MET A 99 13.44 1.32 -14.52
N ILE A 100 13.27 2.53 -13.99
CA ILE A 100 11.98 3.22 -13.95
C ILE A 100 11.88 4.07 -15.23
N GLY A 101 10.84 3.81 -16.02
CA GLY A 101 10.50 4.60 -17.20
C GLY A 101 9.24 5.43 -16.99
N LEU A 102 8.99 6.36 -17.91
CA LEU A 102 7.81 7.24 -17.89
C LEU A 102 7.05 7.07 -19.20
N ALA A 103 5.76 6.77 -19.13
CA ALA A 103 4.83 6.88 -20.25
C ALA A 103 3.80 7.98 -19.99
N CYS A 104 3.25 8.58 -21.04
CA CYS A 104 2.24 9.64 -20.92
C CYS A 104 1.03 9.41 -21.83
N SER A 105 -0.12 9.95 -21.43
CA SER A 105 -1.36 9.93 -22.19
C SER A 105 -2.28 11.09 -21.83
N ASP A 106 -3.21 11.44 -22.71
CA ASP A 106 -4.28 12.39 -22.42
C ASP A 106 -5.46 11.75 -21.64
N HIS A 107 -5.48 10.41 -21.53
CA HIS A 107 -6.56 9.68 -20.86
C HIS A 107 -6.02 8.41 -20.15
N PRO A 108 -6.59 7.97 -19.01
CA PRO A 108 -6.09 6.77 -18.30
C PRO A 108 -6.15 5.49 -19.14
N LEU A 109 -7.11 5.42 -20.07
CA LEU A 109 -7.20 4.33 -21.04
C LEU A 109 -6.22 4.45 -22.21
N GLY A 110 -5.29 5.41 -22.21
CA GLY A 110 -4.38 5.61 -23.34
C GLY A 110 -5.03 6.34 -24.52
N GLU A 111 -4.36 6.44 -25.67
CA GLU A 111 -3.09 5.78 -26.01
C GLU A 111 -1.90 6.25 -25.16
N TRP A 112 -1.06 5.30 -24.74
CA TRP A 112 0.11 5.57 -23.88
C TRP A 112 1.37 5.61 -24.72
N HIS A 113 2.17 6.66 -24.55
CA HIS A 113 3.41 6.87 -25.28
C HIS A 113 4.60 6.85 -24.31
N ASP A 114 5.55 5.96 -24.54
CA ASP A 114 6.80 5.92 -23.78
C ASP A 114 7.61 7.22 -23.98
N ARG A 115 8.16 7.73 -22.88
CA ARG A 115 9.09 8.87 -22.81
C ARG A 115 10.44 8.44 -22.24
N GLY A 116 10.71 7.13 -22.16
CA GLY A 116 12.00 6.55 -21.82
C GLY A 116 12.38 6.65 -20.34
N GLU A 117 13.68 6.52 -20.08
CA GLU A 117 14.30 6.45 -18.76
C GLU A 117 13.98 7.65 -17.87
N VAL A 118 13.58 7.39 -16.63
CA VAL A 118 13.58 8.36 -15.52
C VAL A 118 14.84 8.14 -14.68
N ILE A 119 15.06 6.89 -14.27
CA ILE A 119 16.23 6.47 -13.53
C ILE A 119 16.50 4.98 -13.79
N LYS A 120 17.77 4.58 -13.79
CA LYS A 120 18.17 3.17 -13.89
C LYS A 120 19.34 2.87 -12.98
N THR A 121 19.39 1.64 -12.49
CA THR A 121 20.46 1.15 -11.60
C THR A 121 21.05 -0.11 -12.17
N ASN A 122 22.25 -0.43 -11.71
CA ASN A 122 22.88 -1.76 -11.70
C ASN A 122 23.89 -1.77 -10.55
N ALA A 123 24.53 -2.91 -10.30
CA ALA A 123 25.49 -3.06 -9.19
C ALA A 123 26.73 -2.13 -9.27
N GLU A 124 27.05 -1.54 -10.42
CA GLU A 124 28.17 -0.60 -10.60
C GLU A 124 27.76 0.86 -10.33
N ILE A 125 26.47 1.17 -10.53
CA ILE A 125 25.91 2.53 -10.47
C ILE A 125 25.39 2.87 -9.07
N ALA A 126 24.63 1.97 -8.47
CA ALA A 126 23.98 2.18 -7.18
C ALA A 126 23.75 0.85 -6.44
N ASN A 127 23.62 0.91 -5.11
CA ASN A 127 23.40 -0.28 -4.29
C ASN A 127 21.91 -0.61 -4.07
N HIS A 128 20.99 0.25 -4.49
CA HIS A 128 19.54 0.04 -4.47
C HIS A 128 18.97 -0.23 -5.86
N ASN A 129 17.71 -0.68 -5.89
CA ASN A 129 17.03 -1.11 -7.11
C ASN A 129 16.11 0.00 -7.65
N ALA A 130 16.22 0.36 -8.93
CA ALA A 130 15.32 1.29 -9.61
C ALA A 130 14.03 0.60 -10.05
N ILE A 131 13.14 0.33 -9.08
CA ILE A 131 11.75 -0.09 -9.27
C ILE A 131 10.83 0.56 -8.22
N ASP A 132 9.52 0.35 -8.34
CA ASP A 132 8.48 0.72 -7.38
C ASP A 132 8.36 2.24 -7.12
N ALA A 133 8.10 3.01 -8.19
CA ALA A 133 7.98 4.46 -8.10
C ALA A 133 6.69 4.89 -7.37
N ASN A 134 6.83 5.89 -6.50
CA ASN A 134 5.74 6.75 -6.04
C ASN A 134 6.11 8.24 -6.18
N ILE A 135 5.28 9.01 -6.88
CA ILE A 135 5.42 10.45 -7.07
C ILE A 135 4.68 11.16 -5.95
N CYS A 136 5.44 11.98 -5.23
CA CYS A 136 4.98 12.76 -4.11
C CYS A 136 5.41 14.23 -4.27
N TYR A 137 4.79 15.10 -3.48
CA TYR A 137 5.05 16.55 -3.55
C TYR A 137 5.37 17.07 -2.17
N ASP A 138 6.33 18.00 -2.09
CA ASP A 138 6.59 18.71 -0.85
C ASP A 138 5.54 19.82 -0.60
N GLU A 139 5.59 20.48 0.57
CA GLU A 139 4.66 21.56 0.92
C GLU A 139 4.79 22.78 -0.01
N GLU A 140 5.93 22.92 -0.68
CA GLU A 140 6.23 23.99 -1.64
C GLU A 140 5.75 23.64 -3.06
N GLY A 141 5.33 22.39 -3.29
CA GLY A 141 4.82 21.89 -4.55
C GLY A 141 5.89 21.31 -5.49
N HIS A 142 7.13 21.15 -5.04
CA HIS A 142 8.13 20.47 -5.85
C HIS A 142 7.83 18.98 -5.98
N SER A 143 8.10 18.43 -7.17
CA SER A 143 7.91 17.01 -7.46
C SER A 143 9.07 16.17 -6.94
N TRP A 144 8.75 15.04 -6.34
CA TRP A 144 9.69 14.05 -5.84
C TRP A 144 9.23 12.65 -6.24
N MET A 145 10.18 11.72 -6.35
CA MET A 145 9.93 10.30 -6.54
C MET A 145 10.58 9.54 -5.40
N VAL A 146 9.78 8.82 -4.63
CA VAL A 146 10.27 7.78 -3.73
C VAL A 146 10.23 6.45 -4.47
N TYR A 147 11.29 5.66 -4.37
CA TYR A 147 11.40 4.39 -5.08
C TYR A 147 12.36 3.44 -4.37
N GLY A 148 12.34 2.16 -4.74
CA GLY A 148 13.26 1.16 -4.22
C GLY A 148 12.57 -0.13 -3.80
N SER A 149 13.30 -1.23 -3.94
CA SER A 149 12.89 -2.56 -3.49
C SER A 149 14.14 -3.34 -3.13
N PHE A 150 14.14 -3.92 -1.93
CA PHE A 150 15.21 -4.74 -1.38
C PHE A 150 16.57 -4.02 -1.36
N PHE A 151 17.67 -4.78 -1.32
CA PHE A 151 19.05 -4.30 -1.50
C PHE A 151 19.39 -3.09 -0.62
N GLY A 152 19.78 -1.97 -1.24
CA GLY A 152 20.15 -0.72 -0.58
C GLY A 152 19.00 0.07 0.06
N GLY A 153 17.75 -0.34 -0.14
CA GLY A 153 16.56 0.26 0.48
C GLY A 153 15.79 1.25 -0.39
N ILE A 154 15.08 2.16 0.27
CA ILE A 154 14.14 3.14 -0.30
C ILE A 154 14.80 4.51 -0.40
N TYR A 155 14.72 5.13 -1.57
CA TYR A 155 15.38 6.40 -1.90
C TYR A 155 14.38 7.44 -2.38
N LEU A 156 14.68 8.70 -2.12
CA LEU A 156 13.93 9.87 -2.58
C LEU A 156 14.80 10.72 -3.49
N VAL A 157 14.34 10.97 -4.71
CA VAL A 157 14.99 11.83 -5.70
C VAL A 157 14.04 12.93 -6.15
N GLN A 158 14.57 14.12 -6.43
CA GLN A 158 13.77 15.24 -6.93
C GLN A 158 13.52 15.09 -8.43
N LEU A 159 12.30 15.38 -8.87
CA LEU A 159 11.94 15.40 -10.28
C LEU A 159 11.81 16.84 -10.78
N ASP A 160 12.16 17.04 -12.05
CA ASP A 160 11.73 18.20 -12.81
C ASP A 160 10.21 18.09 -13.06
N HIS A 161 9.47 19.10 -12.58
CA HIS A 161 8.01 19.09 -12.60
C HIS A 161 7.45 19.04 -14.03
N GLU A 162 8.08 19.73 -14.97
CA GLU A 162 7.61 19.86 -16.34
C GLU A 162 7.82 18.57 -17.14
N THR A 163 8.98 17.94 -16.99
CA THR A 163 9.35 16.75 -17.77
C THR A 163 8.98 15.43 -17.12
N GLY A 164 8.84 15.40 -15.78
CA GLY A 164 8.66 14.17 -15.01
C GLY A 164 9.93 13.31 -14.92
N LYS A 165 11.10 13.87 -15.21
CA LYS A 165 12.41 13.20 -15.15
C LYS A 165 13.19 13.64 -13.91
N CYS A 166 14.24 12.92 -13.54
CA CYS A 166 15.13 13.37 -12.46
C CYS A 166 15.64 14.78 -12.75
N LEU A 167 15.57 15.65 -11.74
CA LEU A 167 15.96 17.06 -11.87
C LEU A 167 17.45 17.22 -12.19
N ARG A 168 18.27 16.28 -11.73
CA ARG A 168 19.72 16.27 -11.89
C ARG A 168 20.17 14.94 -12.47
N GLU A 169 21.05 15.00 -13.46
CA GLU A 169 21.68 13.79 -14.02
C GLU A 169 22.56 13.12 -12.96
N ASN A 170 22.56 11.78 -12.95
CA ASN A 170 23.33 10.94 -12.02
C ASN A 170 23.04 11.19 -10.53
N ASP A 171 21.86 11.73 -10.20
CA ASP A 171 21.34 11.82 -8.83
C ASP A 171 20.45 10.60 -8.55
N TYR A 172 20.89 9.74 -7.62
CA TYR A 172 20.17 8.54 -7.19
C TYR A 172 19.39 8.75 -5.89
N GLY A 173 19.32 10.01 -5.43
CA GLY A 173 18.52 10.40 -4.29
C GLY A 173 19.14 10.09 -2.94
N LYS A 174 18.32 10.31 -1.91
CA LYS A 174 18.66 10.14 -0.49
C LYS A 174 17.94 8.91 0.06
N CYS A 175 18.67 8.03 0.73
CA CYS A 175 18.07 6.88 1.41
C CYS A 175 17.15 7.35 2.55
N LEU A 176 15.89 6.90 2.55
CA LEU A 176 14.88 7.19 3.55
C LEU A 176 14.62 6.02 4.50
N ALA A 177 14.76 4.79 4.01
CA ALA A 177 14.53 3.57 4.78
C ALA A 177 15.37 2.42 4.21
N LEU A 178 15.87 1.54 5.08
CA LEU A 178 16.49 0.29 4.68
C LEU A 178 16.30 -0.77 5.76
N ARG A 179 16.51 -2.04 5.42
CA ARG A 179 16.51 -3.14 6.38
C ARG A 179 17.87 -3.85 6.39
N PRO A 180 18.27 -4.48 7.50
CA PRO A 180 19.54 -5.17 7.57
C PRO A 180 19.58 -6.39 6.64
N GLN A 181 20.79 -6.79 6.24
CA GLN A 181 21.02 -7.96 5.41
C GLN A 181 20.55 -9.28 6.07
N SER A 182 20.42 -9.31 7.41
CA SER A 182 19.87 -10.47 8.14
C SER A 182 18.42 -10.81 7.77
N VAL A 183 17.71 -9.86 7.17
CA VAL A 183 16.36 -10.03 6.59
C VAL A 183 16.37 -9.69 5.10
N GLU A 184 17.51 -9.89 4.44
CA GLU A 184 17.71 -9.74 2.99
C GLU A 184 17.43 -8.31 2.47
N GLY A 185 17.44 -7.32 3.37
CA GLY A 185 17.02 -5.96 3.02
C GLY A 185 15.56 -5.89 2.57
N ALA A 186 14.69 -6.83 2.94
CA ALA A 186 13.34 -6.99 2.37
C ALA A 186 12.37 -5.84 2.72
N ILE A 187 12.46 -4.73 1.96
CA ILE A 187 11.63 -3.53 2.04
C ILE A 187 11.34 -3.04 0.63
N GLU A 188 10.09 -2.79 0.28
CA GLU A 188 9.71 -2.32 -1.07
C GLU A 188 8.36 -1.61 -1.10
N GLY A 189 7.89 -1.25 -2.31
CA GLY A 189 6.61 -0.60 -2.53
C GLY A 189 6.42 0.68 -1.72
N PRO A 190 7.35 1.65 -1.79
CA PRO A 190 7.24 2.86 -1.00
C PRO A 190 6.09 3.76 -1.48
N TYR A 191 5.39 4.37 -0.55
CA TYR A 191 4.34 5.36 -0.86
C TYR A 191 4.37 6.49 0.15
N ILE A 192 4.55 7.73 -0.30
CA ILE A 192 4.55 8.93 0.53
C ILE A 192 3.25 9.72 0.34
N ILE A 193 2.56 9.98 1.45
CA ILE A 193 1.48 10.97 1.49
C ILE A 193 1.74 12.04 2.54
N TYR A 194 1.31 13.26 2.23
CA TYR A 194 1.30 14.36 3.20
C TYR A 194 -0.09 14.51 3.81
N ASN A 195 -0.17 14.40 5.13
CA ASN A 195 -1.41 14.62 5.86
C ASN A 195 -1.43 16.02 6.47
N LYS A 196 -2.22 16.92 5.86
CA LYS A 196 -2.34 18.33 6.28
C LYS A 196 -2.82 18.51 7.73
N LYS A 197 -3.65 17.60 8.25
CA LYS A 197 -4.22 17.73 9.61
C LYS A 197 -3.15 17.51 10.68
N SER A 198 -2.27 16.54 10.47
CA SER A 198 -1.18 16.22 11.38
C SER A 198 0.12 16.97 11.04
N ASN A 199 0.23 17.55 9.84
CA ASN A 199 1.41 18.20 9.27
C ASN A 199 2.62 17.24 9.19
N TYR A 200 2.40 16.05 8.68
CA TYR A 200 3.41 15.01 8.53
C TYR A 200 3.34 14.37 7.15
N TYR A 201 4.50 14.01 6.62
CA TYR A 201 4.66 13.01 5.57
C TYR A 201 4.66 11.62 6.19
N TYR A 202 3.96 10.67 5.56
CA TYR A 202 3.92 9.27 5.97
C TYR A 202 4.53 8.45 4.86
N LEU A 203 5.62 7.73 5.18
CA LEU A 203 6.24 6.75 4.30
C LEU A 203 5.65 5.38 4.65
N PHE A 204 4.82 4.87 3.75
CA PHE A 204 4.36 3.49 3.74
C PHE A 204 5.36 2.64 2.97
N VAL A 205 5.61 1.43 3.44
CA VAL A 205 6.46 0.42 2.79
C VAL A 205 5.91 -0.95 3.14
N SER A 206 6.30 -1.95 2.36
CA SER A 206 6.00 -3.35 2.68
C SER A 206 7.27 -4.09 3.05
N PHE A 207 7.19 -4.87 4.13
CA PHE A 207 8.31 -5.67 4.64
C PHE A 207 8.15 -7.15 4.27
N ASP A 208 9.28 -7.83 4.17
CA ASP A 208 9.40 -9.28 3.97
C ASP A 208 8.89 -9.74 2.59
N SER A 209 8.42 -10.99 2.47
CA SER A 209 8.17 -11.62 1.18
C SER A 209 6.71 -11.48 0.76
N LEU A 210 6.51 -10.97 -0.46
CA LEU A 210 5.22 -10.94 -1.14
C LEU A 210 4.57 -12.33 -1.26
N ASN A 211 5.31 -13.43 -1.08
CA ASN A 211 4.78 -14.79 -1.20
C ASN A 211 3.90 -15.22 -0.03
N ASP A 212 4.15 -14.75 1.19
CA ASP A 212 3.52 -15.29 2.41
C ASP A 212 3.53 -14.40 3.67
N SER A 213 4.58 -13.61 3.85
CA SER A 213 4.95 -12.92 5.11
C SER A 213 4.86 -11.39 4.99
N TYR A 214 4.46 -10.90 3.82
CA TYR A 214 4.34 -9.49 3.53
C TYR A 214 3.48 -8.74 4.55
N ASN A 215 3.90 -7.53 4.90
CA ASN A 215 3.16 -6.68 5.82
C ASN A 215 3.40 -5.19 5.58
N ILE A 216 2.34 -4.40 5.74
CA ILE A 216 2.36 -2.95 5.54
C ILE A 216 2.88 -2.28 6.80
N ARG A 217 3.89 -1.42 6.62
CA ARG A 217 4.54 -0.62 7.66
C ARG A 217 4.43 0.86 7.33
N VAL A 218 4.44 1.70 8.36
CA VAL A 218 4.46 3.15 8.20
C VAL A 218 5.39 3.84 9.20
N ALA A 219 6.02 4.91 8.77
CA ALA A 219 6.72 5.89 9.60
C ALA A 219 6.39 7.30 9.11
N ARG A 220 6.68 8.33 9.91
CA ARG A 220 6.38 9.72 9.55
C ARG A 220 7.53 10.69 9.73
N SER A 221 7.51 11.78 8.98
CA SER A 221 8.47 12.88 9.10
C SER A 221 7.81 14.24 8.89
N ARG A 222 8.38 15.29 9.47
CA ARG A 222 7.97 16.69 9.21
C ARG A 222 8.52 17.21 7.88
N LYS A 223 9.47 16.50 7.27
CA LYS A 223 10.08 16.85 5.98
C LYS A 223 9.93 15.67 5.03
N ILE A 224 9.75 15.95 3.76
CA ILE A 224 9.63 14.90 2.74
C ILE A 224 10.89 14.04 2.66
N ASP A 225 12.07 14.60 2.94
CA ASP A 225 13.35 13.92 2.91
C ASP A 225 13.77 13.32 4.26
N GLY A 226 12.84 13.24 5.21
CA GLY A 226 13.06 12.60 6.50
C GLY A 226 13.76 13.46 7.56
N PRO A 227 14.22 12.83 8.66
CA PRO A 227 14.18 11.40 8.93
C PRO A 227 12.76 10.88 9.16
N TYR A 228 12.46 9.67 8.70
CA TYR A 228 11.20 8.98 8.95
C TYR A 228 11.31 8.14 10.23
N ILE A 229 10.43 8.43 11.18
CA ILE A 229 10.41 7.84 12.51
C ILE A 229 9.09 7.12 12.72
N ASP A 230 9.14 5.89 13.22
CA ASP A 230 7.96 5.12 13.56
C ASP A 230 7.29 5.61 14.87
N ARG A 231 6.16 5.01 15.23
CA ARG A 231 5.41 5.38 16.43
C ARG A 231 6.19 5.20 17.73
N ASN A 232 7.12 4.26 17.77
CA ASN A 232 7.94 3.94 18.93
C ASN A 232 9.23 4.77 18.98
N GLY A 233 9.39 5.74 18.07
CA GLY A 233 10.55 6.63 18.03
C GLY A 233 11.76 6.03 17.31
N ARG A 234 11.60 4.92 16.58
CA ARG A 234 12.70 4.25 15.89
C ARG A 234 12.81 4.77 14.45
N SER A 235 14.06 4.94 14.01
CA SER A 235 14.35 5.39 12.65
C SER A 235 14.13 4.26 11.65
N MET A 236 13.58 4.58 10.48
CA MET A 236 13.52 3.64 9.35
C MET A 236 14.92 3.31 8.76
N LEU A 237 15.98 3.97 9.24
CA LEU A 237 17.38 3.67 8.93
C LEU A 237 18.09 2.84 10.02
N ASP A 238 17.38 2.43 11.08
CA ASP A 238 17.96 1.60 12.13
C ASP A 238 18.09 0.14 11.68
N ILE A 239 19.33 -0.30 11.49
CA ILE A 239 19.71 -1.66 11.11
C ILE A 239 20.39 -2.44 12.24
N GLN A 240 20.45 -1.86 13.44
CA GLN A 240 21.11 -2.46 14.62
C GLN A 240 20.10 -3.09 15.58
N SER A 241 18.91 -2.52 15.68
CA SER A 241 17.80 -3.09 16.45
C SER A 241 17.22 -4.35 15.78
N ASP A 242 16.37 -5.06 16.52
CA ASP A 242 15.54 -6.13 15.96
C ASP A 242 14.76 -5.60 14.73
N PRO A 243 14.94 -6.17 13.53
CA PRO A 243 14.31 -5.65 12.32
C PRO A 243 12.78 -5.76 12.32
N THR A 244 12.20 -6.61 13.18
CA THR A 244 10.73 -6.73 13.33
C THR A 244 10.14 -5.53 14.09
N GLU A 245 10.97 -4.89 14.92
CA GLU A 245 10.60 -3.76 15.77
C GLU A 245 10.61 -2.40 15.04
N ILE A 246 11.10 -2.33 13.80
CA ILE A 246 11.18 -1.11 13.00
C ILE A 246 9.92 -0.92 12.15
N GLY A 247 9.40 0.30 12.13
CA GLY A 247 8.23 0.66 11.33
C GLY A 247 6.93 0.21 11.99
N THR A 248 5.94 1.10 12.00
CA THR A 248 4.65 0.81 12.64
C THR A 248 3.84 -0.11 11.73
N LYS A 249 3.65 -1.37 12.15
CA LYS A 249 2.84 -2.34 11.39
C LYS A 249 1.37 -1.95 11.40
N LEU A 250 0.75 -1.90 10.22
CA LEU A 250 -0.67 -1.58 10.03
C LEU A 250 -1.50 -2.81 9.70
N LEU A 251 -0.95 -3.72 8.90
CA LEU A 251 -1.64 -4.91 8.41
C LEU A 251 -0.61 -5.98 8.08
N GLY A 252 -0.89 -7.24 8.42
CA GLY A 252 -0.08 -8.41 8.04
C GLY A 252 -0.98 -9.61 7.80
N SER A 253 -0.39 -10.78 7.59
CA SER A 253 -1.15 -12.03 7.40
C SER A 253 -2.09 -12.31 8.58
N TYR A 254 -3.32 -12.72 8.29
CA TYR A 254 -4.34 -12.90 9.33
C TYR A 254 -5.35 -14.00 8.97
N GLN A 255 -6.06 -14.50 9.99
CA GLN A 255 -7.13 -15.49 9.82
C GLN A 255 -8.30 -15.17 10.75
N TRP A 256 -9.48 -14.90 10.18
CA TRP A 256 -10.74 -14.80 10.94
C TRP A 256 -11.19 -16.17 11.45
N ILE A 257 -12.06 -16.17 12.47
CA ILE A 257 -12.58 -17.42 13.03
C ILE A 257 -13.39 -18.14 11.95
N ASP A 258 -13.11 -19.43 11.75
CA ASP A 258 -13.77 -20.30 10.77
C ASP A 258 -13.60 -19.87 9.29
N GLU A 259 -12.68 -18.95 8.99
CA GLU A 259 -12.31 -18.56 7.63
C GLU A 259 -10.90 -19.07 7.24
N ASN A 260 -10.61 -19.09 5.94
CA ASN A 260 -9.27 -19.37 5.45
C ASN A 260 -8.32 -18.19 5.76
N PRO A 261 -7.04 -18.47 6.07
CA PRO A 261 -6.05 -17.42 6.25
C PRO A 261 -5.80 -16.63 4.96
N LEU A 262 -5.47 -15.37 5.12
CA LEU A 262 -4.99 -14.49 4.06
C LEU A 262 -3.54 -14.10 4.36
N TYR A 263 -2.74 -14.06 3.31
CA TYR A 263 -1.29 -13.98 3.41
C TYR A 263 -0.75 -12.75 2.69
N GLY A 264 0.23 -12.11 3.31
CA GLY A 264 1.04 -11.11 2.67
C GLY A 264 0.29 -9.89 2.12
N PRO A 265 -0.53 -9.16 2.90
CA PRO A 265 -1.03 -7.87 2.45
C PRO A 265 0.13 -6.87 2.29
N GLY A 266 0.24 -6.24 1.12
CA GLY A 266 1.23 -5.20 0.90
C GLY A 266 1.27 -4.63 -0.51
N HIS A 267 2.36 -3.92 -0.79
CA HIS A 267 2.57 -3.02 -1.92
C HIS A 267 1.38 -2.08 -2.10
N ASN A 268 1.19 -1.21 -1.11
CA ASN A 268 0.00 -0.39 -1.07
C ASN A 268 0.18 0.93 -1.81
N SER A 269 -0.91 1.39 -2.42
CA SER A 269 -1.12 2.80 -2.76
C SER A 269 -2.23 3.39 -1.86
N ILE A 270 -2.34 4.71 -1.87
CA ILE A 270 -3.40 5.43 -1.17
C ILE A 270 -4.09 6.36 -2.15
N PHE A 271 -5.42 6.41 -2.13
CA PHE A 271 -6.16 7.42 -2.87
C PHE A 271 -7.32 7.96 -2.05
N THR A 272 -7.73 9.19 -2.37
CA THR A 272 -8.89 9.85 -1.77
C THR A 272 -10.02 9.86 -2.78
N ASP A 273 -11.18 9.30 -2.42
CA ASP A 273 -12.39 9.47 -3.22
C ASP A 273 -12.85 10.93 -3.15
N LYS A 274 -12.87 11.58 -4.31
CA LYS A 274 -13.24 12.99 -4.48
C LYS A 274 -14.71 13.24 -4.09
N LYS A 275 -15.59 12.24 -4.16
CA LYS A 275 -17.03 12.38 -3.89
C LYS A 275 -17.33 12.58 -2.41
N ASN A 276 -16.70 11.79 -1.54
CA ASN A 276 -16.99 11.75 -0.10
C ASN A 276 -15.77 12.06 0.79
N GLN A 277 -14.60 12.30 0.18
CA GLN A 277 -13.33 12.55 0.87
C GLN A 277 -12.86 11.38 1.75
N GLN A 278 -13.38 10.17 1.53
CA GLN A 278 -12.88 8.95 2.16
C GLN A 278 -11.54 8.58 1.56
N GLU A 279 -10.55 8.33 2.41
CA GLU A 279 -9.27 7.80 1.99
C GLU A 279 -9.27 6.28 2.05
N PHE A 280 -8.62 5.67 1.07
CA PHE A 280 -8.51 4.23 0.94
C PHE A 280 -7.05 3.83 0.84
N ILE A 281 -6.73 2.71 1.47
CA ILE A 281 -5.52 1.96 1.19
C ILE A 281 -5.86 0.82 0.23
N VAL A 282 -5.11 0.74 -0.86
CA VAL A 282 -5.29 -0.25 -1.92
C VAL A 282 -4.06 -1.12 -1.92
N HIS A 283 -4.22 -2.43 -1.80
CA HIS A 283 -3.10 -3.36 -1.72
C HIS A 283 -3.50 -4.70 -2.33
N HIS A 284 -2.53 -5.56 -2.64
CA HIS A 284 -2.81 -6.95 -2.97
C HIS A 284 -2.67 -7.84 -1.73
N ILE A 285 -3.21 -9.06 -1.81
CA ILE A 285 -3.11 -10.09 -0.77
C ILE A 285 -3.30 -11.47 -1.42
N ARG A 286 -2.84 -12.53 -0.75
CA ARG A 286 -2.92 -13.92 -1.23
C ARG A 286 -3.90 -14.75 -0.44
N ARG A 287 -4.55 -15.71 -1.11
CA ARG A 287 -5.32 -16.79 -0.47
C ARG A 287 -4.44 -18.01 -0.21
N THR A 288 -3.49 -18.27 -1.10
CA THR A 288 -2.57 -19.40 -1.00
C THR A 288 -1.12 -18.91 -1.15
N PRO A 289 -0.24 -19.19 -0.16
CA PRO A 289 1.17 -18.78 -0.20
C PRO A 289 1.90 -19.26 -1.45
N SER A 290 2.80 -18.44 -2.00
CA SER A 290 3.68 -18.81 -3.13
C SER A 290 2.96 -19.29 -4.40
N THR A 291 1.69 -18.93 -4.60
CA THR A 291 0.90 -19.30 -5.81
C THR A 291 0.58 -18.11 -6.69
N ALA A 292 -0.20 -18.28 -7.76
CA ALA A 292 -0.76 -17.17 -8.53
C ALA A 292 -2.10 -16.64 -7.96
N ASP A 293 -2.58 -17.17 -6.82
CA ASP A 293 -3.88 -16.83 -6.23
C ASP A 293 -3.78 -15.60 -5.31
N PHE A 294 -3.54 -14.45 -5.96
CA PHE A 294 -3.56 -13.12 -5.36
C PHE A 294 -4.65 -12.24 -5.96
N PHE A 295 -5.10 -11.28 -5.16
CA PHE A 295 -6.16 -10.36 -5.55
C PHE A 295 -6.02 -9.03 -4.82
N MET A 296 -6.60 -7.98 -5.39
CA MET A 296 -6.66 -6.66 -4.77
C MET A 296 -7.69 -6.60 -3.64
N GLN A 297 -7.35 -5.86 -2.58
CA GLN A 297 -8.28 -5.34 -1.59
C GLN A 297 -8.21 -3.81 -1.54
N ILE A 298 -9.37 -3.18 -1.38
CA ILE A 298 -9.52 -1.76 -1.08
C ILE A 298 -10.10 -1.67 0.32
N ARG A 299 -9.45 -0.95 1.21
CA ARG A 299 -9.89 -0.79 2.61
C ARG A 299 -9.92 0.68 2.98
N SER A 300 -10.84 1.05 3.85
CA SER A 300 -10.83 2.42 4.38
C SER A 300 -9.55 2.67 5.17
N LEU A 301 -8.89 3.79 4.88
CA LEU A 301 -7.81 4.34 5.68
C LEU A 301 -8.42 5.36 6.63
N PHE A 302 -8.12 5.23 7.92
CA PHE A 302 -8.54 6.19 8.91
C PHE A 302 -7.36 6.79 9.65
N TRP A 303 -7.55 7.99 10.18
CA TRP A 303 -6.57 8.68 11.01
C TRP A 303 -7.09 8.78 12.44
N LEU A 304 -6.27 8.35 13.38
CA LEU A 304 -6.50 8.53 14.81
C LEU A 304 -6.15 9.96 15.23
N GLU A 305 -6.60 10.37 16.42
CA GLU A 305 -6.39 11.73 16.94
C GLU A 305 -4.91 12.10 17.12
N ASP A 306 -4.06 11.12 17.39
CA ASP A 306 -2.60 11.30 17.51
C ASP A 306 -1.88 11.42 16.14
N GLY A 307 -2.66 11.40 15.06
CA GLY A 307 -2.24 11.60 13.69
C GLY A 307 -1.71 10.34 13.01
N TRP A 308 -1.79 9.15 13.60
CA TRP A 308 -1.35 7.94 12.90
C TRP A 308 -2.49 7.24 12.15
N PRO A 309 -2.19 6.58 11.02
CA PRO A 309 -3.18 5.86 10.26
C PRO A 309 -3.51 4.49 10.88
N VAL A 310 -4.72 4.01 10.61
CA VAL A 310 -5.17 2.63 10.87
C VAL A 310 -6.00 2.14 9.69
N VAL A 311 -5.97 0.83 9.43
CA VAL A 311 -6.57 0.21 8.24
C VAL A 311 -7.87 -0.51 8.61
N GLY A 312 -8.93 -0.29 7.86
CA GLY A 312 -10.22 -0.96 8.06
C GLY A 312 -10.13 -2.49 8.08
N ALA A 313 -10.97 -3.12 8.89
CA ALA A 313 -11.01 -4.57 9.11
C ALA A 313 -11.48 -5.37 7.88
N THR A 314 -12.22 -4.75 6.97
CA THR A 314 -12.89 -5.38 5.83
C THR A 314 -12.55 -4.68 4.52
N GLU A 315 -12.73 -5.41 3.41
CA GLU A 315 -12.79 -4.80 2.07
C GLU A 315 -13.96 -3.82 2.01
N PHE A 316 -13.78 -2.73 1.28
CA PHE A 316 -14.83 -1.77 1.00
C PHE A 316 -15.95 -2.43 0.18
N ASP A 317 -17.18 -2.30 0.67
CA ASP A 317 -18.37 -2.92 0.09
C ASP A 317 -19.45 -1.90 -0.31
N GLY A 318 -19.12 -0.61 -0.29
CA GLY A 318 -19.96 0.47 -0.82
C GLY A 318 -20.10 1.69 0.10
N SER A 319 -20.08 1.50 1.41
CA SER A 319 -20.15 2.61 2.36
C SER A 319 -19.45 2.29 3.67
N VAL A 320 -18.96 3.33 4.33
CA VAL A 320 -18.34 3.26 5.66
C VAL A 320 -18.96 4.35 6.51
N GLN A 321 -19.71 3.96 7.53
CA GLN A 321 -20.38 4.90 8.43
C GLN A 321 -19.75 4.83 9.81
N ARG A 322 -19.14 5.91 10.28
CA ARG A 322 -18.53 5.94 11.62
C ARG A 322 -19.60 5.79 12.71
N ILE A 323 -19.26 5.01 13.72
CA ILE A 323 -20.06 4.77 14.91
C ILE A 323 -19.42 5.51 16.09
N ASP A 324 -20.25 6.12 16.94
CA ASP A 324 -19.84 6.72 18.20
C ASP A 324 -19.32 5.64 19.16
N ASP A 325 -18.15 5.87 19.77
CA ASP A 325 -17.48 4.93 20.68
C ASP A 325 -18.21 4.74 22.02
N LYS A 326 -19.26 5.53 22.29
CA LYS A 326 -20.17 5.38 23.44
C LYS A 326 -21.48 4.69 23.09
N SER A 327 -21.68 4.32 21.83
CA SER A 327 -22.92 3.71 21.38
C SER A 327 -23.08 2.30 21.94
N GLU A 328 -24.24 1.97 22.52
CA GLU A 328 -24.54 0.61 23.02
C GLU A 328 -24.39 -0.47 21.94
N GLN A 329 -24.52 -0.08 20.66
CA GLN A 329 -24.32 -0.94 19.50
C GLN A 329 -22.92 -1.60 19.43
N ILE A 330 -21.89 -1.06 20.10
CA ILE A 330 -20.55 -1.67 20.06
C ILE A 330 -20.38 -2.79 21.10
N SER A 331 -21.24 -2.82 22.12
CA SER A 331 -21.18 -3.83 23.18
C SER A 331 -21.50 -5.23 22.64
N GLY A 332 -20.78 -6.23 23.13
CA GLY A 332 -21.01 -7.64 22.80
C GLY A 332 -19.74 -8.40 22.43
N GLN A 333 -19.93 -9.52 21.73
CA GLN A 333 -18.85 -10.41 21.29
C GLN A 333 -18.25 -9.94 19.98
N TRP A 334 -16.92 -10.01 19.90
CA TRP A 334 -16.13 -9.62 18.73
C TRP A 334 -15.13 -10.71 18.38
N GLN A 335 -14.84 -10.85 17.09
CA GLN A 335 -13.62 -11.50 16.66
C GLN A 335 -12.57 -10.43 16.33
N ILE A 336 -11.39 -10.56 16.94
CA ILE A 336 -10.35 -9.53 16.92
C ILE A 336 -9.03 -10.13 16.47
N ILE A 337 -8.36 -9.47 15.52
CA ILE A 337 -6.96 -9.68 15.19
C ILE A 337 -6.13 -8.63 15.93
N LEU A 338 -5.22 -9.08 16.80
CA LEU A 338 -4.23 -8.25 17.46
C LEU A 338 -2.88 -8.51 16.81
N PHE A 339 -2.47 -7.64 15.89
CA PHE A 339 -1.19 -7.81 15.21
C PHE A 339 -0.02 -7.65 16.17
N ASN A 340 1.05 -8.37 15.91
CA ASN A 340 2.35 -8.15 16.52
C ASN A 340 3.35 -7.70 15.45
N ASN A 341 4.58 -7.47 15.86
CA ASN A 341 5.67 -7.02 14.99
C ASN A 341 6.23 -8.12 14.08
N GLN A 342 5.81 -9.37 14.25
CA GLN A 342 6.29 -10.53 13.50
C GLN A 342 5.44 -10.76 12.24
N SER A 343 5.86 -11.64 11.34
CA SER A 343 5.28 -11.75 9.98
C SER A 343 4.38 -12.97 9.78
N GLU A 344 4.13 -13.75 10.83
CA GLU A 344 3.23 -14.89 10.80
C GLU A 344 1.75 -14.50 10.63
N VAL A 345 0.95 -15.51 10.29
CA VAL A 345 -0.51 -15.41 10.31
C VAL A 345 -1.00 -15.22 11.74
N VAL A 346 -1.60 -14.07 12.01
CA VAL A 346 -2.27 -13.81 13.29
C VAL A 346 -3.71 -14.31 13.23
N LYS A 347 -4.10 -15.17 14.16
CA LYS A 347 -5.47 -15.70 14.24
C LYS A 347 -6.37 -14.81 15.09
N ALA A 348 -7.62 -14.70 14.69
CA ALA A 348 -8.63 -13.98 15.46
C ALA A 348 -8.92 -14.67 16.79
N LYS A 349 -9.17 -13.85 17.80
CA LYS A 349 -9.60 -14.27 19.13
C LYS A 349 -11.01 -13.76 19.41
N ARG A 350 -11.77 -14.48 20.24
CA ARG A 350 -13.05 -13.97 20.72
C ARG A 350 -12.78 -12.99 21.85
N MET A 351 -13.39 -11.83 21.80
CA MET A 351 -13.19 -10.76 22.78
C MET A 351 -14.51 -10.07 23.06
N VAL A 352 -14.60 -9.39 24.21
CA VAL A 352 -15.83 -8.73 24.64
C VAL A 352 -15.60 -7.23 24.76
N ILE A 353 -16.51 -6.46 24.18
CA ILE A 353 -16.60 -5.03 24.46
C ILE A 353 -17.76 -4.81 25.42
N GLU A 354 -17.46 -4.19 26.56
CA GLU A 354 -18.44 -3.82 27.58
C GLU A 354 -17.95 -2.57 28.33
N ASN A 355 -18.87 -1.65 28.67
CA ASN A 355 -18.56 -0.44 29.44
C ASN A 355 -17.39 0.40 28.88
N GLY A 356 -17.30 0.53 27.54
CA GLY A 356 -16.26 1.34 26.90
C GLY A 356 -14.86 0.72 26.93
N LYS A 357 -14.75 -0.59 27.23
CA LYS A 357 -13.48 -1.31 27.33
C LYS A 357 -13.49 -2.59 26.52
N LEU A 358 -12.32 -2.97 26.02
CA LEU A 358 -12.08 -4.25 25.36
C LEU A 358 -11.43 -5.23 26.33
N TYR A 359 -12.05 -6.39 26.52
CA TYR A 359 -11.56 -7.47 27.38
C TYR A 359 -11.23 -8.71 26.55
N ASP A 360 -10.13 -9.39 26.92
CA ASP A 360 -9.80 -10.71 26.39
C ASP A 360 -10.61 -11.83 27.06
N GLU A 361 -10.40 -13.07 26.62
CA GLU A 361 -11.11 -14.27 27.12
C GLU A 361 -10.85 -14.56 28.61
N ILE A 362 -9.85 -13.92 29.24
CA ILE A 362 -9.55 -14.04 30.67
C ILE A 362 -9.91 -12.78 31.46
N CYS A 363 -10.77 -11.91 30.90
CA CYS A 363 -11.26 -10.66 31.49
C CYS A 363 -10.16 -9.63 31.79
N LYS A 364 -9.03 -9.68 31.08
CA LYS A 364 -8.00 -8.64 31.17
C LYS A 364 -8.31 -7.52 30.19
N GLU A 365 -8.25 -6.28 30.67
CA GLU A 365 -8.38 -5.09 29.84
C GLU A 365 -7.22 -5.02 28.83
N VAL A 366 -7.56 -4.93 27.54
CA VAL A 366 -6.61 -4.89 26.43
C VAL A 366 -6.39 -3.47 25.91
N SER A 367 -7.43 -2.64 25.94
CA SER A 367 -7.34 -1.23 25.54
C SER A 367 -8.46 -0.41 26.16
N ASP A 368 -8.15 0.85 26.46
CA ASP A 368 -9.15 1.92 26.53
C ASP A 368 -9.62 2.19 25.09
N LEU A 369 -10.93 2.19 24.86
CA LEU A 369 -11.51 2.39 23.53
C LEU A 369 -11.42 3.85 23.10
N HIS A 370 -11.33 4.79 24.05
CA HIS A 370 -11.30 6.20 23.75
C HIS A 370 -9.98 6.61 23.07
N ARG A 371 -10.09 7.33 21.95
CA ARG A 371 -9.01 7.92 21.12
C ARG A 371 -8.18 6.95 20.26
N ASN A 372 -8.09 5.68 20.61
CA ASN A 372 -7.24 4.72 19.89
C ASN A 372 -8.00 3.77 18.96
N MET A 373 -9.32 3.82 18.96
CA MET A 373 -10.19 2.96 18.16
C MET A 373 -11.13 3.78 17.29
N ILE A 374 -11.51 3.21 16.16
CA ILE A 374 -12.54 3.69 15.25
C ILE A 374 -13.51 2.55 15.04
N PHE A 375 -14.78 2.82 15.33
CA PHE A 375 -15.90 1.93 15.03
C PHE A 375 -16.60 2.41 13.77
N TYR A 376 -17.03 1.48 12.94
CA TYR A 376 -17.78 1.81 11.74
C TYR A 376 -18.69 0.66 11.29
N GLU A 377 -19.72 0.98 10.53
CA GLU A 377 -20.60 0.02 9.86
C GLU A 377 -20.29 -0.03 8.36
N THR A 378 -20.31 -1.23 7.78
CA THR A 378 -20.17 -1.46 6.34
C THR A 378 -21.50 -1.31 5.60
N SER A 379 -21.50 -1.30 4.27
CA SER A 379 -22.76 -1.28 3.50
C SER A 379 -23.63 -2.51 3.72
N GLN A 380 -23.05 -3.62 4.15
CA GLN A 380 -23.76 -4.86 4.47
C GLN A 380 -24.26 -4.91 5.93
N GLY A 381 -24.06 -3.85 6.71
CA GLY A 381 -24.49 -3.79 8.12
C GLY A 381 -23.54 -4.50 9.08
N GLU A 382 -22.30 -4.80 8.68
CA GLU A 382 -21.31 -5.37 9.58
C GLU A 382 -20.68 -4.28 10.45
N THR A 383 -20.81 -4.41 11.76
CA THR A 383 -20.10 -3.53 12.71
C THR A 383 -18.64 -3.96 12.81
N CYS A 384 -17.73 -3.05 12.48
CA CYS A 384 -16.30 -3.27 12.46
C CYS A 384 -15.57 -2.30 13.40
N LEU A 385 -14.35 -2.68 13.78
CA LEU A 385 -13.42 -1.78 14.45
C LEU A 385 -12.02 -1.85 13.82
N THR A 386 -11.30 -0.76 13.94
CA THR A 386 -9.86 -0.68 13.68
C THR A 386 -9.22 0.32 14.61
N GLY A 387 -7.95 0.14 14.94
CA GLY A 387 -7.31 1.01 15.92
C GLY A 387 -5.93 0.52 16.30
N ARG A 388 -5.52 0.85 17.52
CA ARG A 388 -4.33 0.30 18.15
C ARG A 388 -4.56 0.02 19.63
N THR A 389 -3.85 -0.95 20.16
CA THR A 389 -3.77 -1.24 21.60
C THR A 389 -2.93 -0.20 22.34
N LEU A 390 -2.91 -0.27 23.68
CA LEU A 390 -2.08 0.60 24.52
C LEU A 390 -0.57 0.49 24.24
N ASN A 391 -0.09 -0.69 23.84
CA ASN A 391 1.30 -0.91 23.43
C ASN A 391 1.56 -0.60 21.94
N GLY A 392 0.58 -0.04 21.22
CA GLY A 392 0.74 0.46 19.86
C GLY A 392 0.55 -0.59 18.75
N ALA A 393 0.20 -1.83 19.09
CA ALA A 393 -0.11 -2.87 18.11
C ALA A 393 -1.41 -2.56 17.35
N ALA A 394 -1.40 -2.74 16.03
CA ALA A 394 -2.60 -2.59 15.22
C ALA A 394 -3.65 -3.65 15.57
N ILE A 395 -4.92 -3.23 15.55
CA ILE A 395 -6.08 -4.08 15.81
C ILE A 395 -7.09 -3.91 14.68
N ILE A 396 -7.67 -5.02 14.23
CA ILE A 396 -8.88 -5.02 13.40
C ILE A 396 -9.89 -6.00 14.00
N GLY A 397 -11.18 -5.70 13.84
CA GLY A 397 -12.23 -6.53 14.43
C GLY A 397 -13.55 -6.46 13.68
N ARG A 398 -14.31 -7.55 13.81
CA ARG A 398 -15.70 -7.67 13.35
C ARG A 398 -16.57 -8.09 14.52
N LYS A 399 -17.70 -7.43 14.70
CA LYS A 399 -18.68 -7.83 15.71
C LYS A 399 -19.28 -9.18 15.31
N MET A 400 -19.42 -10.08 16.26
CA MET A 400 -20.03 -11.38 16.00
C MET A 400 -21.54 -11.24 16.08
N SER A 401 -22.26 -11.82 15.10
CA SER A 401 -23.70 -12.02 15.21
C SER A 401 -24.00 -12.89 16.44
N GLN A 402 -25.04 -12.52 17.20
CA GLN A 402 -25.52 -13.32 18.34
C GLN A 402 -26.03 -14.69 17.91
#